data_AF-A0A7J9Q9H2-F1
#
_entry.id   AF-A0A7J9Q9H2-F1
#
_cell.length_a   1.000
_cell.length_b   1.000
_cell.length_c   1.000
_cell.angle_alpha   90.00
_cell.angle_beta   90.00
_cell.angle_gamma   90.00
#
_symmetry.space_group_name_H-M   'P 1'
#
loop_
_entity.id
_entity.type
_entity.pdbx_description
1 polymer ?
#
loop_
_entity_poly.entity_id
_entity_poly.type
_entity_poly.pdbx_seq_one_letter_code
_entity_poly.pdbx_strand_id
1 'polypeptide(L)'
;MGRKERREREQKRENYATKHSAQQRKNTLIAVGVLAVIAVIVGYAGWMFVTMDQSTAPGGPENAGALGSDHAHAAISVRIFGDTFDFSAPAYQIKSSWIHFEGRDGSTVHKHATGVTLGYLFETLSLGLDDQCFVFQDG
;
A
#
# COMPACT_ATOMS: atom_id res chain seq x y z
N MET A 1 17.71 -35.86 -64.23
CA MET A 1 17.64 -34.46 -63.77
C MET A 1 17.39 -34.27 -62.26
N GLY A 2 16.96 -35.26 -61.47
CA GLY A 2 16.49 -35.01 -60.08
C GLY A 2 17.51 -34.85 -58.94
N ARG A 3 18.82 -35.14 -59.12
CA ARG A 3 19.80 -35.07 -58.01
C ARG A 3 20.16 -33.63 -57.61
N LYS A 4 20.19 -32.70 -58.56
CA LYS A 4 20.52 -31.28 -58.30
C LYS A 4 19.37 -30.59 -57.56
N GLU A 5 18.14 -30.76 -58.04
CA GLU A 5 16.94 -30.22 -57.40
C GLU A 5 16.72 -30.76 -55.97
N ARG A 6 17.04 -32.03 -55.73
CA ARG A 6 16.94 -32.63 -54.39
C ARG A 6 17.92 -31.96 -53.41
N ARG A 7 19.18 -31.75 -53.84
CA ARG A 7 20.19 -31.06 -53.02
C ARG A 7 19.82 -29.61 -52.73
N GLU A 8 19.25 -28.89 -53.69
CA GLU A 8 18.79 -27.50 -53.48
C GLU A 8 17.63 -27.41 -52.48
N ARG A 9 16.71 -28.39 -52.49
CA ARG A 9 15.62 -28.47 -51.49
C ARG A 9 16.15 -28.80 -50.10
N GLU A 10 17.13 -29.70 -50.00
CA GLU A 10 17.81 -30.05 -48.73
C GLU A 10 18.52 -28.82 -48.15
N GLN A 11 19.32 -28.09 -48.94
CA GLN A 11 19.98 -26.84 -48.51
C GLN A 11 18.99 -25.75 -48.09
N LYS A 12 17.87 -25.58 -48.80
CA LYS A 12 16.81 -24.63 -48.40
C LYS A 12 16.18 -25.01 -47.06
N ARG A 13 15.95 -26.31 -46.81
CA ARG A 13 15.41 -26.81 -45.54
C ARG A 13 16.40 -26.61 -44.39
N GLU A 14 17.68 -26.90 -44.60
CA GLU A 14 18.73 -26.68 -43.61
C GLU A 14 18.86 -25.19 -43.25
N ASN A 15 18.85 -24.31 -44.26
CA ASN A 15 18.92 -22.87 -44.05
C ASN A 15 17.66 -22.33 -43.35
N TYR A 16 16.47 -22.83 -43.71
CA TYR A 16 15.22 -22.48 -43.03
C TYR A 16 15.19 -22.97 -41.58
N ALA A 17 15.57 -24.22 -41.32
CA ALA A 17 15.64 -24.79 -39.97
C ALA A 17 16.66 -24.05 -39.10
N THR A 18 17.84 -23.71 -39.65
CA THR A 18 18.86 -22.95 -38.95
C THR A 18 18.37 -21.55 -38.60
N LYS A 19 17.74 -20.83 -39.54
CA LYS A 19 17.14 -19.51 -39.30
C LYS A 19 16.03 -19.56 -38.25
N HIS A 20 15.16 -20.56 -38.33
CA HIS A 20 14.08 -20.75 -37.37
C HIS A 20 14.62 -21.06 -35.96
N SER A 21 15.63 -21.91 -35.86
CA SER A 21 16.28 -22.23 -34.58
C SER A 21 17.00 -21.02 -33.96
N ALA A 22 17.64 -20.18 -34.78
CA ALA A 22 18.28 -18.94 -34.34
C ALA A 22 17.25 -17.92 -33.85
N GLN A 23 16.13 -17.79 -34.55
CA GLN A 23 15.03 -16.91 -34.13
C GLN A 23 14.37 -17.39 -32.84
N GLN A 24 14.14 -18.70 -32.70
CA GLN A 24 13.63 -19.29 -31.45
C GLN A 24 14.59 -19.04 -30.29
N ARG A 25 15.91 -19.26 -30.47
CA ARG A 25 16.92 -18.95 -29.44
C ARG A 25 16.89 -17.48 -29.03
N LYS A 26 16.80 -16.55 -30.00
CA LYS A 26 16.68 -15.11 -29.71
C LYS A 26 15.43 -14.80 -28.87
N ASN A 27 14.28 -15.34 -29.27
CA ASN A 27 13.03 -15.12 -28.54
C ASN A 27 13.07 -15.74 -27.13
N THR A 28 13.66 -16.94 -26.98
CA THR A 28 13.87 -17.58 -25.68
C THR A 28 14.78 -16.74 -24.80
N LEU A 29 15.89 -16.19 -25.32
CA LEU A 29 16.78 -15.31 -24.56
C LEU A 29 16.08 -14.02 -24.11
N ILE A 30 15.25 -13.42 -24.97
CA ILE A 30 14.43 -12.26 -24.60
C ILE A 30 13.45 -12.63 -23.49
N ALA A 31 12.74 -13.75 -23.63
CA ALA A 31 11.78 -14.21 -22.62
C ALA A 31 12.44 -14.49 -21.26
N VAL A 32 13.59 -15.16 -21.26
CA VAL A 32 14.39 -15.39 -20.05
C VAL A 32 14.83 -14.06 -19.42
N GLY A 33 15.28 -13.11 -20.24
CA GLY A 33 15.64 -11.76 -19.78
C GLY A 33 14.48 -11.04 -19.11
N VAL A 34 13.30 -11.06 -19.72
CA VAL A 34 12.09 -10.45 -19.16
C VAL A 34 11.69 -11.12 -17.85
N LEU A 35 11.67 -12.46 -17.79
CA LEU A 35 11.33 -13.19 -16.58
C LEU A 35 12.33 -12.94 -15.45
N ALA A 36 13.62 -12.82 -15.75
CA ALA A 36 14.64 -12.49 -14.76
C ALA A 36 14.40 -11.09 -14.18
N VAL A 37 14.08 -10.10 -15.02
CA VAL A 37 13.75 -8.74 -14.55
C VAL A 37 12.51 -8.74 -13.66
N ILE A 38 11.45 -9.45 -14.05
CA ILE A 38 10.24 -9.59 -13.23
C ILE A 38 10.57 -10.23 -11.88
N ALA A 39 11.37 -11.30 -11.87
CA ALA A 39 11.77 -11.96 -10.63
C ALA A 39 12.57 -11.04 -9.70
N VAL A 40 13.44 -10.20 -10.25
CA VAL A 40 14.18 -9.19 -9.47
C VAL A 40 13.23 -8.13 -8.89
N ILE A 41 12.29 -7.60 -9.67
CA ILE A 41 11.32 -6.60 -9.18
C ILE A 41 10.46 -7.18 -8.07
N VAL A 42 9.90 -8.38 -8.26
CA VAL A 42 9.06 -9.05 -7.27
C VAL A 42 9.87 -9.41 -6.01
N GLY A 43 11.10 -9.92 -6.18
CA GLY A 43 11.99 -10.21 -5.07
C GLY A 43 12.35 -8.97 -4.27
N TYR A 44 12.68 -7.86 -4.95
CA TYR A 44 12.98 -6.58 -4.31
C TYR A 44 11.76 -6.00 -3.59
N ALA A 45 10.58 -6.04 -4.21
CA ALA A 45 9.33 -5.59 -3.58
C ALA A 45 8.98 -6.42 -2.35
N GLY A 46 9.13 -7.75 -2.43
CA GLY A 46 8.93 -8.65 -1.28
C GLY A 46 9.92 -8.40 -0.15
N TRP A 47 11.20 -8.17 -0.48
CA TRP A 47 12.21 -7.78 0.51
C TRP A 47 11.85 -6.47 1.18
N MET A 48 11.56 -5.42 0.40
CA MET A 48 11.11 -4.12 0.90
C MET A 48 9.90 -4.23 1.83
N PHE A 49 8.94 -5.10 1.51
CA PHE A 49 7.75 -5.32 2.34
C PHE A 49 8.09 -6.00 3.68
N VAL A 50 8.95 -7.02 3.67
CA VAL A 50 9.35 -7.74 4.90
C VAL A 50 10.27 -6.90 5.79
N THR A 51 11.11 -6.06 5.19
CA THR A 51 12.00 -5.14 5.93
C THR A 51 11.38 -3.78 6.18
N MET A 52 10.12 -3.56 5.76
CA MET A 52 9.43 -2.30 6.00
C MET A 52 9.23 -2.17 7.50
N ASP A 53 9.86 -1.17 8.11
CA ASP A 53 9.59 -0.85 9.50
C ASP A 53 8.13 -0.41 9.60
N GLN A 54 7.35 -1.03 10.47
CA GLN A 54 5.96 -0.65 10.71
C GLN A 54 5.84 0.80 11.22
N SER A 55 6.95 1.44 11.63
CA SER A 55 7.06 2.89 11.91
C SER A 55 6.95 3.76 10.66
N THR A 56 7.12 3.18 9.48
CA THR A 56 7.02 3.85 8.18
C THR A 56 5.71 3.57 7.46
N ALA A 57 4.73 2.94 8.12
CA ALA A 57 3.40 2.81 7.57
C ALA A 57 2.89 4.22 7.17
N PRO A 58 2.55 4.44 5.89
CA PRO A 58 2.26 5.78 5.40
C PRO A 58 0.95 6.31 5.99
N GLY A 59 0.97 7.53 6.51
CA GLY A 59 -0.22 8.22 7.04
C GLY A 59 -0.23 8.44 8.55
N GLY A 60 0.75 7.92 9.30
CA GLY A 60 0.89 8.19 10.74
C GLY A 60 1.41 9.60 11.06
N PRO A 61 1.20 10.08 12.31
CA PRO A 61 1.73 11.37 12.75
C PRO A 61 3.27 11.36 12.85
N GLU A 62 3.87 12.55 12.75
CA GLU A 62 5.31 12.72 12.95
C GLU A 62 5.73 12.20 14.34
N ASN A 63 6.80 11.40 14.40
CA ASN A 63 7.31 10.74 15.61
C ASN A 63 6.41 9.64 16.21
N ALA A 64 5.39 9.17 15.49
CA ALA A 64 4.70 7.95 15.88
C ALA A 64 5.64 6.74 15.82
N GLY A 65 5.47 5.82 16.77
CA GLY A 65 6.10 4.50 16.68
C GLY A 65 5.46 3.64 15.60
N ALA A 66 5.95 2.41 15.49
CA ALA A 66 5.37 1.42 14.59
C ALA A 66 3.86 1.27 14.77
N LEU A 67 3.11 1.14 13.67
CA LEU A 67 1.72 0.74 13.76
C LEU A 67 1.65 -0.64 14.43
N GLY A 68 0.86 -0.77 15.49
CA GLY A 68 0.81 -1.95 16.36
C GLY A 68 1.83 -1.95 17.50
N SER A 69 2.70 -0.93 17.63
CA SER A 69 3.69 -0.82 18.72
C SER A 69 3.07 -0.64 20.11
N ASP A 70 1.82 -0.18 20.17
CA ASP A 70 1.05 0.02 21.39
C ASP A 70 -0.44 -0.18 21.08
N HIS A 71 -1.22 -0.52 22.09
CA HIS A 71 -2.67 -0.55 21.98
C HIS A 71 -3.28 -0.06 23.30
N ALA A 72 -3.92 1.10 23.25
CA ALA A 72 -4.57 1.68 24.40
C ALA A 72 -5.94 2.25 24.05
N HIS A 73 -6.84 2.24 25.04
CA HIS A 73 -8.18 2.81 24.97
C HIS A 73 -8.29 3.99 25.92
N ALA A 74 -9.01 5.03 25.49
CA ALA A 74 -9.31 6.19 26.32
C ALA A 74 -10.78 6.58 26.18
N ALA A 75 -11.44 6.87 27.30
CA ALA A 75 -12.76 7.45 27.28
C ALA A 75 -12.69 8.95 26.99
N ILE A 76 -13.59 9.45 26.13
CA ILE A 76 -13.71 10.88 25.82
C ILE A 76 -15.17 11.32 25.83
N SER A 77 -15.41 12.54 26.30
CA SER A 77 -16.70 13.22 26.19
C SER A 77 -16.44 14.67 25.81
N VAL A 78 -16.96 15.09 24.66
CA VAL A 78 -16.89 16.47 24.19
C VAL A 78 -18.28 17.07 24.28
N ARG A 79 -18.38 18.26 24.89
CA ARG A 79 -19.64 18.99 25.01
C ARG A 79 -19.49 20.37 24.42
N ILE A 80 -20.38 20.71 23.48
CA ILE A 80 -20.38 21.99 22.77
C ILE A 80 -21.70 22.68 23.13
N PHE A 81 -21.60 23.84 23.78
CA PHE A 81 -22.77 24.57 24.33
C PHE A 81 -23.70 23.72 25.23
N GLY A 82 -23.15 22.68 25.85
CA GLY A 82 -23.88 21.76 26.74
C GLY A 82 -24.36 20.47 26.06
N ASP A 83 -24.38 20.42 24.73
CA ASP A 83 -24.77 19.25 23.96
C ASP A 83 -23.57 18.31 23.77
N THR A 84 -23.80 17.01 23.95
CA THR A 84 -22.76 16.00 23.71
C THR A 84 -22.51 15.88 22.21
N PHE A 85 -21.26 16.02 21.81
CA PHE A 85 -20.87 15.81 20.43
C PHE A 85 -20.83 14.31 20.10
N ASP A 86 -21.51 13.90 19.03
CA ASP A 86 -21.71 12.50 18.69
C ASP A 86 -20.65 11.97 17.71
N PHE A 87 -19.61 11.31 18.22
CA PHE A 87 -18.60 10.62 17.41
C PHE A 87 -19.06 9.23 16.91
N SER A 88 -20.25 8.74 17.28
CA SER A 88 -20.76 7.44 16.79
C SER A 88 -21.18 7.47 15.31
N ALA A 89 -21.38 8.67 14.77
CA ALA A 89 -21.78 8.86 13.38
C ALA A 89 -20.72 8.29 12.42
N PRO A 90 -21.13 7.69 11.28
CA PRO A 90 -20.20 7.11 10.30
C PRO A 90 -19.12 8.08 9.79
N ALA A 91 -19.37 9.39 9.89
CA ALA A 91 -18.42 10.44 9.53
C ALA A 91 -17.17 10.47 10.43
N TYR A 92 -17.17 9.83 11.60
CA TYR A 92 -16.04 9.86 12.55
C TYR A 92 -15.42 8.49 12.83
N GLN A 93 -15.92 7.45 12.18
CA GLN A 93 -15.51 6.07 12.43
C GLN A 93 -14.36 5.67 11.50
N ILE A 94 -13.34 4.97 12.04
CA ILE A 94 -12.20 4.40 11.29
C ILE A 94 -11.55 5.39 10.32
N LYS A 95 -11.20 6.60 10.79
CA LYS A 95 -10.58 7.65 9.95
C LYS A 95 -9.07 7.55 9.83
N SER A 96 -8.42 6.87 10.77
CA SER A 96 -6.99 6.63 10.76
C SER A 96 -6.70 5.26 11.35
N SER A 97 -5.75 4.52 10.77
CA SER A 97 -5.31 3.24 11.34
C SER A 97 -4.56 3.41 12.67
N TRP A 98 -4.11 4.63 13.00
CA TRP A 98 -3.28 4.91 14.16
C TRP A 98 -4.10 5.28 15.40
N ILE A 99 -5.20 6.01 15.21
CA ILE A 99 -6.13 6.39 16.26
C ILE A 99 -7.52 6.63 15.69
N HIS A 100 -8.56 6.03 16.27
CA HIS A 100 -9.93 6.14 15.74
C HIS A 100 -11.02 5.82 16.76
N PHE A 101 -12.26 6.12 16.36
CA PHE A 101 -13.48 5.53 16.92
C PHE A 101 -13.92 4.35 16.07
N GLU A 102 -14.54 3.34 16.69
CA GLU A 102 -15.03 2.14 16.01
C GLU A 102 -16.33 1.60 16.61
N GLY A 103 -16.99 0.72 15.88
CA GLY A 103 -18.16 0.00 16.38
C GLY A 103 -19.39 0.88 16.66
N ARG A 104 -19.44 2.12 16.13
CA ARG A 104 -20.41 3.16 16.54
C ARG A 104 -20.29 3.53 18.02
N ASP A 105 -19.15 3.27 18.63
CA ASP A 105 -18.80 3.84 19.92
C ASP A 105 -18.11 5.19 19.69
N GLY A 106 -18.79 6.27 20.06
CA GLY A 106 -18.27 7.63 20.01
C GLY A 106 -17.61 8.09 21.32
N SER A 107 -17.51 7.21 22.31
CA SER A 107 -16.98 7.51 23.64
C SER A 107 -15.62 6.87 23.91
N THR A 108 -15.23 5.86 23.13
CA THR A 108 -13.95 5.16 23.28
C THR A 108 -13.03 5.43 22.10
N VAL A 109 -11.91 6.09 22.37
CA VAL A 109 -10.81 6.27 21.42
C VAL A 109 -9.90 5.05 21.46
N HIS A 110 -9.64 4.47 20.29
CA HIS A 110 -8.70 3.37 20.09
C HIS A 110 -7.40 3.91 19.53
N LYS A 111 -6.27 3.66 20.18
CA LYS A 111 -4.92 4.05 19.73
C LYS A 111 -4.09 2.81 19.47
N HIS A 112 -3.42 2.75 18.31
CA HIS A 112 -2.67 1.58 17.84
C HIS A 112 -1.16 1.83 17.68
N ALA A 113 -0.60 2.92 18.20
CA ALA A 113 0.85 3.15 18.19
C ALA A 113 1.31 4.07 19.33
N THR A 114 2.59 3.97 19.71
CA THR A 114 3.22 4.95 20.60
C THR A 114 3.35 6.31 19.91
N GLY A 115 3.37 7.40 20.68
CA GLY A 115 3.58 8.76 20.13
C GLY A 115 2.38 9.37 19.38
N VAL A 116 1.26 8.65 19.25
CA VAL A 116 0.03 9.19 18.64
C VAL A 116 -0.72 10.06 19.66
N THR A 117 -1.06 11.28 19.26
CA THR A 117 -1.66 12.31 20.13
C THR A 117 -3.16 12.44 19.91
N LEU A 118 -3.84 13.03 20.89
CA LEU A 118 -5.26 13.38 20.76
C LEU A 118 -5.48 14.50 19.71
N GLY A 119 -4.50 15.40 19.52
CA GLY A 119 -4.56 16.40 18.45
C GLY A 119 -4.64 15.75 17.07
N TYR A 120 -3.82 14.72 16.83
CA TYR A 120 -3.86 13.96 15.58
C TYR A 120 -5.20 13.22 15.38
N LEU A 121 -5.88 12.77 16.45
CA LEU A 121 -7.25 12.26 16.32
C LEU A 121 -8.16 13.32 15.69
N PHE A 122 -8.20 14.54 16.25
CA PHE A 122 -9.06 15.60 15.72
C PHE A 122 -8.68 15.99 14.28
N GLU A 123 -7.39 16.03 13.95
CA GLU A 123 -6.93 16.25 12.57
C GLU A 123 -7.48 15.19 11.60
N THR A 124 -7.48 13.91 11.97
CA THR A 124 -8.01 12.83 11.12
C THR A 124 -9.53 12.89 10.94
N LEU A 125 -10.23 13.51 11.89
CA LEU A 125 -11.67 13.79 11.82
C LEU A 125 -11.96 15.10 11.08
N SER A 126 -10.91 15.80 10.64
CA SER A 126 -10.99 17.15 10.08
C SER A 126 -11.71 18.11 11.03
N LEU A 127 -11.45 18.01 12.33
CA LEU A 127 -11.98 18.92 13.35
C LEU A 127 -10.83 19.80 13.83
N GLY A 128 -10.99 21.11 13.70
CA GLY A 128 -10.02 22.08 14.20
C GLY A 128 -10.19 22.24 15.71
N LEU A 129 -9.08 22.21 16.44
CA LEU A 129 -9.04 22.50 17.87
C LEU A 129 -7.89 23.47 18.15
N ASP A 130 -8.24 24.68 18.53
CA ASP A 130 -7.28 25.65 19.05
C ASP A 130 -7.70 26.14 20.45
N ASP A 131 -6.99 27.13 20.98
CA ASP A 131 -7.20 27.65 22.33
C ASP A 131 -8.51 28.47 22.45
N GLN A 132 -9.17 28.78 21.34
CA GLN A 132 -10.36 29.63 21.28
C GLN A 132 -11.59 28.91 20.68
N CYS A 133 -11.37 27.94 19.80
CA CYS A 133 -12.39 27.46 18.86
C CYS A 133 -12.34 25.93 18.67
N PHE A 134 -13.55 25.37 18.52
CA PHE A 134 -13.77 24.03 17.96
C PHE A 134 -14.39 24.22 16.57
N VAL A 135 -13.64 23.89 15.51
CA VAL A 135 -13.98 24.25 14.12
C VAL A 135 -14.44 23.01 13.34
N PHE A 136 -15.61 23.12 12.74
CA PHE A 136 -16.18 22.11 11.85
C PHE A 136 -15.81 22.37 10.39
N GLN A 137 -15.95 21.34 9.56
CA GLN A 137 -15.66 21.43 8.12
C GLN A 137 -16.62 22.32 7.35
N ASP A 138 -17.82 22.61 7.89
CA ASP A 138 -18.87 23.40 7.25
C ASP A 138 -18.82 24.90 7.57
N GLY A 139 -17.93 25.33 8.48
CA GLY A 139 -17.71 26.76 8.82
C GLY A 139 -18.51 27.25 10.01
#